data_AF-A0A507D7B1-F1
#
_entry.id   AF-A0A507D7B1-F1
#
_cell.length_a   1.000
_cell.length_b   1.000
_cell.length_c   1.000
_cell.angle_alpha   90.00
_cell.angle_beta   90.00
_cell.angle_gamma   90.00
#
_symmetry.space_group_name_H-M   'P 1'
#
loop_
_entity.id
_entity.type
_entity.pdbx_description
1 polymer ?
#
loop_
_entity_poly.entity_id
_entity_poly.type
_entity_poly.pdbx_seq_one_letter_code
_entity_poly.pdbx_strand_id
1 'polypeptide(L)'
;MGAGRKIYQVGAARAHLPPAIHGTRPAPAMASSSSLNQTNPFALSSNAAVLDQMLQRVLYYCCIIAVLLLAEIETKAKLEKIQEIKKLNVQIMGIRSEMSKNEDQLKDLQRYKQFLDHLTPKDYYANNKKPKSADPKVINPAGKSPSSAKSINEQNYDSQPTKNISNEEPDASPECNDQETDDSETQLYFQTPQQLLDIFAELEENNLALIQNCQETEETLEELKRKILETEDRMENETQSLKHQIRLLEESIEKEEDKASLLEERSKMFSSGGVGGESQHKTLDELNHKVKEVYKKCVGDGDSNLSTLQMLTNVENKLEHLFETIEMMPADKVEQAEKIKEKERRQRLREEKMEAQRLLQEERVQKALERAQAPVQKKLGKPVMYRSAPPQRKKKRELQTKKQEEEDEEYFWS
;
A
#
# COMPACT_ATOMS: atom_id res chain seq x y z
N MET A 1 -47.79 45.82 43.26
CA MET A 1 -47.08 46.77 42.38
C MET A 1 -47.55 46.47 40.97
N GLY A 2 -48.58 47.10 40.42
CA GLY A 2 -48.76 48.52 40.09
C GLY A 2 -48.96 48.57 38.56
N ALA A 3 -49.72 49.44 37.91
CA ALA A 3 -50.78 50.38 38.24
C ALA A 3 -51.26 50.91 36.86
N GLY A 4 -52.56 51.21 36.67
CA GLY A 4 -53.05 51.96 35.49
C GLY A 4 -54.40 51.46 34.93
N ARG A 5 -55.54 51.73 35.59
CA ARG A 5 -56.53 52.83 35.36
C ARG A 5 -57.30 52.71 34.01
N LYS A 6 -58.61 52.37 33.93
CA LYS A 6 -59.92 52.94 34.38
C LYS A 6 -60.53 54.02 33.42
N ILE A 7 -61.87 53.92 33.25
CA ILE A 7 -62.94 54.91 32.88
C ILE A 7 -63.07 55.32 31.37
N TYR A 8 -64.22 55.44 30.68
CA TYR A 8 -65.63 55.78 31.03
C TYR A 8 -66.70 55.16 30.08
N GLN A 9 -67.89 54.91 30.64
CA GLN A 9 -69.21 54.84 29.97
C GLN A 9 -69.78 56.25 29.70
N VAL A 10 -70.80 56.34 28.83
CA VAL A 10 -72.16 56.94 29.04
C VAL A 10 -72.66 57.62 27.75
N GLY A 11 -73.92 57.36 27.37
CA GLY A 11 -74.66 58.22 26.44
C GLY A 11 -75.91 57.63 25.81
N ALA A 12 -76.97 57.44 26.60
CA ALA A 12 -78.33 57.18 26.10
C ALA A 12 -79.02 58.50 25.69
N ALA A 13 -79.77 58.51 24.59
CA ALA A 13 -80.77 59.54 24.30
C ALA A 13 -81.96 58.95 23.53
N ARG A 14 -83.15 59.34 23.97
CA ARG A 14 -84.49 58.84 23.67
C ARG A 14 -85.32 59.97 23.05
N ALA A 15 -86.39 59.59 22.35
CA ALA A 15 -87.56 60.40 21.93
C ALA A 15 -87.36 61.23 20.65
N HIS A 16 -88.32 61.42 19.74
CA HIS A 16 -89.76 61.63 19.92
C HIS A 16 -90.56 61.26 18.64
N LEU A 17 -91.72 60.61 18.80
CA LEU A 17 -92.87 60.71 17.88
C LEU A 17 -93.51 62.11 17.99
N PRO A 18 -94.30 62.52 16.98
CA PRO A 18 -95.59 63.15 17.26
C PRO A 18 -96.79 62.49 16.51
N PRO A 19 -98.03 62.76 16.94
CA PRO A 19 -99.14 61.81 16.87
C PRO A 19 -100.26 62.19 15.88
N ALA A 20 -101.13 61.21 15.64
CA ALA A 20 -102.45 61.36 15.02
C ALA A 20 -103.47 61.91 16.04
N ILE A 21 -104.31 62.86 15.65
CA ILE A 21 -105.51 63.28 16.39
C ILE A 21 -106.65 63.55 15.39
N HIS A 22 -107.78 62.84 15.59
CA HIS A 22 -109.10 63.11 15.01
C HIS A 22 -109.86 64.19 15.80
N GLY A 23 -110.73 64.95 15.12
CA GLY A 23 -111.75 65.80 15.76
C GLY A 23 -112.40 66.76 14.74
N THR A 24 -113.50 66.36 14.11
CA THR A 24 -114.89 66.83 14.38
C THR A 24 -115.20 68.29 13.97
N ARG A 25 -116.07 68.39 12.97
CA ARG A 25 -116.85 69.54 12.44
C ARG A 25 -117.44 70.42 13.56
N PRO A 26 -117.74 71.72 13.30
CA PRO A 26 -119.09 72.06 12.79
C PRO A 26 -119.12 73.25 11.79
N ALA A 27 -120.14 73.26 10.91
CA ALA A 27 -120.72 74.48 10.32
C ALA A 27 -121.74 75.07 11.35
N PRO A 28 -122.39 76.26 11.23
CA PRO A 28 -122.69 77.06 10.03
C PRO A 28 -122.82 78.62 10.25
N ALA A 29 -123.35 79.30 9.22
CA ALA A 29 -124.37 80.37 9.27
C ALA A 29 -124.00 81.88 9.20
N MET A 30 -124.49 82.50 8.10
CA MET A 30 -125.34 83.71 8.01
C MET A 30 -124.81 85.06 8.52
N ALA A 31 -124.79 86.08 7.65
CA ALA A 31 -125.86 87.11 7.59
C ALA A 31 -125.49 88.35 6.73
N SER A 32 -126.47 88.81 5.93
CA SER A 32 -126.84 90.21 5.60
C SER A 32 -125.81 91.18 4.98
N SER A 33 -126.09 92.07 4.02
CA SER A 33 -127.33 92.59 3.43
C SER A 33 -126.98 93.59 2.30
N SER A 34 -127.74 93.54 1.20
CA SER A 34 -128.32 94.68 0.46
C SER A 34 -127.44 95.73 -0.27
N SER A 35 -127.88 96.04 -1.50
CA SER A 35 -128.00 97.38 -2.12
C SER A 35 -127.10 97.74 -3.33
N LEU A 36 -127.72 97.57 -4.51
CA LEU A 36 -127.81 98.53 -5.64
C LEU A 36 -126.57 98.88 -6.49
N ASN A 37 -126.61 98.38 -7.73
CA ASN A 37 -126.38 99.06 -9.02
C ASN A 37 -125.62 100.40 -9.00
N GLN A 38 -124.44 100.44 -9.63
CA GLN A 38 -124.16 101.27 -10.82
C GLN A 38 -122.74 101.03 -11.33
N THR A 39 -122.62 100.58 -12.58
CA THR A 39 -121.36 100.32 -13.30
C THR A 39 -120.93 101.54 -14.11
N ASN A 40 -119.70 102.02 -13.91
CA ASN A 40 -119.06 103.05 -14.75
C ASN A 40 -117.91 102.41 -15.59
N PRO A 41 -117.93 102.50 -16.94
CA PRO A 41 -117.11 101.65 -17.82
C PRO A 41 -115.68 102.12 -18.15
N PHE A 42 -115.25 103.31 -17.69
CA PHE A 42 -113.92 103.83 -18.04
C PHE A 42 -112.77 103.14 -17.29
N ALA A 43 -113.04 102.50 -16.14
CA ALA A 43 -112.07 101.69 -15.41
C ALA A 43 -111.82 100.30 -16.05
N LEU A 44 -112.72 99.82 -16.92
CA LEU A 44 -112.67 98.46 -17.46
C LEU A 44 -111.64 98.28 -18.59
N SER A 45 -111.37 99.32 -19.40
CA SER A 45 -110.42 99.21 -20.52
C SER A 45 -108.96 99.15 -20.05
N SER A 46 -108.59 99.96 -19.06
CA SER A 46 -107.25 99.88 -18.43
C SER A 46 -107.09 98.58 -17.65
N ASN A 47 -108.14 98.14 -16.94
CA ASN A 47 -108.13 96.85 -16.24
C ASN A 47 -108.03 95.64 -17.19
N ALA A 48 -108.61 95.70 -18.39
CA ALA A 48 -108.54 94.62 -19.37
C ALA A 48 -107.14 94.43 -19.97
N ALA A 49 -106.42 95.52 -20.31
CA ALA A 49 -105.05 95.44 -20.80
C ALA A 49 -104.06 94.97 -19.71
N VAL A 50 -104.28 95.40 -18.46
CA VAL A 50 -103.52 94.91 -17.31
C VAL A 50 -103.80 93.41 -17.08
N LEU A 51 -105.03 92.95 -17.26
CA LEU A 51 -105.40 91.54 -17.13
C LEU A 51 -104.75 90.68 -18.22
N ASP A 52 -104.74 91.14 -19.47
CA ASP A 52 -104.09 90.43 -20.59
C ASP A 52 -102.57 90.33 -20.39
N GLN A 53 -101.93 91.41 -19.93
CA GLN A 53 -100.52 91.42 -19.57
C GLN A 53 -100.21 90.49 -18.36
N MET A 54 -101.13 90.39 -17.40
CA MET A 54 -101.04 89.43 -16.29
C MET A 54 -101.17 87.98 -16.80
N LEU A 55 -102.13 87.70 -17.68
CA LEU A 55 -102.33 86.38 -18.30
C LEU A 55 -101.11 85.94 -19.12
N GLN A 56 -100.52 86.84 -19.91
CA GLN A 56 -99.33 86.55 -20.71
C GLN A 56 -98.10 86.26 -19.83
N ARG A 57 -97.96 86.95 -18.69
CA ARG A 57 -96.97 86.61 -17.66
C ARG A 57 -97.23 85.25 -17.03
N VAL A 58 -98.48 84.95 -16.67
CA VAL A 58 -98.86 83.66 -16.08
C VAL A 58 -98.59 82.50 -17.06
N LEU A 59 -98.93 82.66 -18.34
CA LEU A 59 -98.64 81.67 -19.38
C LEU A 59 -97.14 81.47 -19.61
N TYR A 60 -96.35 82.54 -19.58
CA TYR A 60 -94.89 82.47 -19.66
C TYR A 60 -94.30 81.72 -18.45
N TYR A 61 -94.76 82.01 -17.24
CA TYR A 61 -94.36 81.27 -16.03
C TYR A 61 -94.75 79.79 -16.11
N CYS A 62 -95.97 79.45 -16.54
CA CYS A 62 -96.38 78.06 -16.74
C CYS A 62 -95.51 77.33 -17.78
N CYS A 63 -95.14 78.00 -18.88
CA CYS A 63 -94.27 77.42 -19.92
C CYS A 63 -92.86 77.15 -19.38
N ILE A 64 -92.27 78.08 -18.63
CA ILE A 64 -90.97 77.89 -17.98
C ILE A 64 -91.02 76.71 -16.99
N ILE A 65 -92.06 76.64 -16.16
CA ILE A 65 -92.23 75.55 -15.19
C ILE A 65 -92.35 74.20 -15.91
N ALA A 66 -93.12 74.12 -17.00
CA ALA A 66 -93.26 72.89 -17.78
C ALA A 66 -91.91 72.43 -18.38
N VAL A 67 -91.10 73.36 -18.91
CA VAL A 67 -89.76 73.06 -19.44
C VAL A 67 -88.81 72.57 -18.33
N LEU A 68 -88.82 73.21 -17.17
CA LEU A 68 -88.01 72.79 -16.02
C LEU A 68 -88.40 71.40 -15.52
N LEU A 69 -89.70 71.11 -15.45
CA LEU A 69 -90.22 69.84 -14.98
C LEU A 69 -89.90 68.70 -15.97
N LEU A 70 -89.95 68.98 -17.28
CA LEU A 70 -89.48 68.05 -18.33
C LEU A 70 -87.96 67.79 -18.21
N ALA A 71 -87.16 68.84 -18.02
CA ALA A 71 -85.72 68.71 -17.81
C ALA A 71 -85.40 67.90 -16.53
N GLU A 72 -86.16 68.11 -15.46
CA GLU A 72 -86.02 67.37 -14.20
C GLU A 72 -86.35 65.88 -14.38
N ILE A 73 -87.44 65.54 -15.07
CA ILE A 73 -87.77 64.14 -15.42
C ILE A 73 -86.67 63.51 -16.26
N GLU A 74 -86.16 64.22 -17.27
CA GLU A 74 -85.10 63.72 -18.15
C GLU A 74 -83.78 63.52 -17.38
N THR A 75 -83.40 64.44 -16.49
CA THR A 75 -82.21 64.29 -15.64
C THR A 75 -82.35 63.13 -14.66
N LYS A 76 -83.55 62.90 -14.11
CA LYS A 76 -83.83 61.75 -13.24
C LYS A 76 -83.66 60.43 -14.00
N ALA A 77 -84.22 60.31 -15.20
CA ALA A 77 -84.05 59.13 -16.05
C ALA A 77 -82.57 58.89 -16.42
N LYS A 78 -81.81 59.96 -16.69
CA LYS A 78 -80.36 59.87 -16.91
C LYS A 78 -79.61 59.37 -15.67
N LEU A 79 -79.95 59.87 -14.47
CA LEU A 79 -79.33 59.44 -13.22
C LEU A 79 -79.60 57.95 -12.92
N GLU A 80 -80.81 57.46 -13.16
CA GLU A 80 -81.16 56.03 -13.02
C GLU A 80 -80.31 55.16 -13.96
N LYS A 81 -80.17 55.57 -15.23
CA LYS A 81 -79.29 54.87 -16.19
C LYS A 81 -77.82 54.90 -15.78
N ILE A 82 -77.33 56.01 -15.23
CA ILE A 82 -75.96 56.11 -14.68
C ILE A 82 -75.76 55.17 -13.49
N GLN A 83 -76.75 55.02 -12.60
CA GLN A 83 -76.69 54.07 -11.49
C GLN A 83 -76.66 52.61 -11.99
N GLU A 84 -77.45 52.30 -13.02
CA GLU A 84 -77.45 50.99 -13.67
C GLU A 84 -76.09 50.66 -14.31
N ILE A 85 -75.49 51.62 -15.03
CA ILE A 85 -74.14 51.50 -15.59
C ILE A 85 -73.10 51.24 -14.48
N LYS A 86 -73.18 51.98 -13.36
CA LYS A 86 -72.28 51.77 -12.22
C LYS A 86 -72.43 50.37 -11.63
N LYS A 87 -73.67 49.89 -11.48
CA LYS A 87 -73.95 48.53 -10.98
C LYS A 87 -73.38 47.46 -11.92
N LEU A 88 -73.58 47.61 -13.23
CA LEU A 88 -73.04 46.71 -14.24
C LEU A 88 -71.49 46.73 -14.25
N ASN A 89 -70.87 47.91 -14.12
CA ASN A 89 -69.41 48.02 -14.06
C ASN A 89 -68.81 47.27 -12.84
N VAL A 90 -69.46 47.36 -11.68
CA VAL A 90 -69.02 46.59 -10.49
C VAL A 90 -69.15 45.08 -10.74
N GLN A 91 -70.23 44.63 -11.38
CA GLN A 91 -70.39 43.21 -11.75
C GLN A 91 -69.32 42.74 -12.75
N ILE A 92 -69.02 43.55 -13.77
CA ILE A 92 -67.95 43.26 -14.75
C ILE A 92 -66.60 43.14 -14.04
N MET A 93 -66.29 44.03 -13.09
CA MET A 93 -65.05 43.94 -12.31
C MET A 93 -65.00 42.67 -11.46
N GLY A 94 -66.12 42.28 -10.84
CA GLY A 94 -66.23 41.04 -10.07
C GLY A 94 -65.97 39.81 -10.94
N ILE A 95 -66.67 39.71 -12.08
CA ILE A 95 -66.52 38.59 -13.03
C ILE A 95 -65.11 38.54 -13.60
N ARG A 96 -64.49 39.69 -13.93
CA ARG A 96 -63.09 39.73 -14.41
C ARG A 96 -62.11 39.23 -13.35
N SER A 97 -62.31 39.60 -12.09
CA SER A 97 -61.47 39.09 -10.99
C SER A 97 -61.66 37.59 -10.79
N GLU A 98 -62.88 37.08 -10.90
CA GLU A 98 -63.18 35.65 -10.80
C GLU A 98 -62.60 34.87 -11.99
N MET A 99 -62.71 35.40 -13.21
CA MET A 99 -62.10 34.83 -14.41
C MET A 99 -60.58 34.72 -14.26
N SER A 100 -59.90 35.76 -13.77
CA SER A 100 -58.46 35.71 -13.50
C SER A 100 -58.09 34.68 -12.43
N LYS A 101 -58.87 34.54 -11.35
CA LYS A 101 -58.63 33.50 -10.32
C LYS A 101 -58.81 32.10 -10.88
N ASN A 102 -59.86 31.88 -11.67
CA ASN A 102 -60.15 30.60 -12.29
C ASN A 102 -59.10 30.24 -13.35
N GLU A 103 -58.58 31.21 -14.10
CA GLU A 103 -57.46 31.01 -15.02
C GLU A 103 -56.19 30.55 -14.29
N ASP A 104 -55.87 31.16 -13.15
CA ASP A 104 -54.69 30.75 -12.37
C ASP A 104 -54.88 29.36 -11.74
N GLN A 105 -56.07 29.05 -11.22
CA GLN A 105 -56.40 27.70 -10.75
C GLN A 105 -56.33 26.67 -11.88
N LEU A 106 -56.78 27.02 -13.08
CA LEU A 106 -56.71 26.15 -14.24
C LEU A 106 -55.26 25.85 -14.63
N LYS A 107 -54.37 26.85 -14.59
CA LYS A 107 -52.93 26.64 -14.83
C LYS A 107 -52.32 25.68 -13.82
N ASP A 108 -52.67 25.80 -12.54
CA ASP A 108 -52.18 24.90 -11.49
C ASP A 108 -52.69 23.47 -11.70
N LEU A 109 -53.98 23.31 -12.00
CA LEU A 109 -54.56 22.00 -12.32
C LEU A 109 -53.94 21.37 -13.59
N GLN A 110 -53.62 22.18 -14.59
CA GLN A 110 -52.89 21.72 -15.78
C GLN A 110 -51.47 21.24 -15.43
N ARG A 111 -50.75 21.94 -14.55
CA ARG A 111 -49.44 21.50 -14.07
C ARG A 111 -49.53 20.18 -13.30
N TYR A 112 -50.52 20.04 -12.42
CA TYR A 112 -50.75 18.78 -11.70
C TYR A 112 -51.12 17.64 -12.64
N LYS A 113 -51.96 17.89 -13.65
CA LYS A 113 -52.29 16.91 -14.68
C LYS A 113 -51.03 16.46 -15.44
N GLN A 114 -50.22 17.40 -15.93
CA GLN A 114 -48.98 17.09 -16.64
C GLN A 114 -48.02 16.25 -15.78
N PHE A 115 -47.88 16.59 -14.50
CA PHE A 115 -47.08 15.82 -13.56
C PHE A 115 -47.59 14.38 -13.37
N LEU A 116 -48.91 14.19 -13.22
CA LEU A 116 -49.52 12.87 -13.11
C LEU A 116 -49.40 12.08 -14.42
N ASP A 117 -49.52 12.73 -15.58
CA ASP A 117 -49.32 12.10 -16.89
C ASP A 117 -47.87 11.62 -17.07
N HIS A 118 -46.87 12.34 -16.53
CA HIS A 118 -45.47 11.91 -16.52
C HIS A 118 -45.20 10.71 -15.62
N LEU A 119 -45.89 10.62 -14.48
CA LEU A 119 -45.78 9.50 -13.54
C LEU A 119 -46.58 8.28 -13.98
N THR A 120 -47.61 8.48 -14.83
CA THR A 120 -48.45 7.39 -15.32
C THR A 120 -47.66 6.50 -16.27
N PRO A 121 -47.51 5.19 -15.98
CA PRO A 121 -46.79 4.28 -16.86
C PRO A 121 -47.41 4.26 -18.27
N LYS A 122 -46.57 4.30 -19.31
CA LYS A 122 -47.01 4.29 -20.72
C LYS A 122 -47.89 3.08 -21.07
N ASP A 123 -47.69 1.98 -20.36
CA ASP A 123 -48.46 0.73 -20.51
C ASP A 123 -49.92 0.87 -20.07
N TYR A 124 -50.24 1.80 -19.16
CA TYR A 124 -51.61 2.08 -18.74
C TYR A 124 -52.45 2.67 -19.90
N TYR A 125 -51.86 3.60 -20.66
CA TYR A 125 -52.51 4.15 -21.85
C TYR A 125 -52.62 3.12 -22.98
N ALA A 126 -51.68 2.17 -23.07
CA ALA A 126 -51.74 1.09 -24.06
C ALA A 126 -52.85 0.08 -23.75
N ASN A 127 -53.06 -0.29 -22.48
CA ASN A 127 -54.10 -1.24 -22.08
C ASN A 127 -55.52 -0.68 -22.15
N ASN A 128 -55.69 0.63 -21.99
CA ASN A 128 -56.99 1.30 -22.11
C ASN A 128 -57.41 1.57 -23.56
N LYS A 129 -56.49 1.42 -24.53
CA LYS A 129 -56.80 1.40 -25.97
C LYS A 129 -57.17 -0.01 -26.45
N LYS A 130 -58.24 -0.61 -25.92
CA LYS A 130 -58.87 -1.78 -26.57
C LYS A 130 -59.99 -1.31 -27.50
N PRO A 131 -60.03 -1.76 -28.78
CA PRO A 131 -61.04 -1.32 -29.72
C PRO A 131 -62.42 -1.89 -29.33
N LYS A 132 -63.35 -1.01 -28.95
CA LYS A 132 -64.77 -1.34 -28.87
C LYS A 132 -65.36 -1.36 -30.29
N SER A 133 -65.37 -2.53 -30.93
CA SER A 133 -66.46 -3.03 -31.80
C SER A 133 -65.97 -4.26 -32.57
N ALA A 134 -66.41 -5.44 -32.14
CA ALA A 134 -66.38 -6.64 -32.97
C ALA A 134 -67.83 -7.03 -33.25
N ASP A 135 -68.25 -6.90 -34.51
CA ASP A 135 -69.39 -7.62 -35.07
C ASP A 135 -68.94 -8.38 -36.33
N PRO A 136 -69.49 -9.58 -36.62
CA PRO A 136 -68.76 -10.61 -37.35
C PRO A 136 -69.39 -11.05 -38.69
N LYS A 137 -68.54 -11.62 -39.57
CA LYS A 137 -68.80 -12.39 -40.83
C LYS A 137 -69.08 -11.52 -42.06
N VAL A 138 -68.40 -11.71 -43.21
CA VAL A 138 -68.57 -12.78 -44.23
C VAL A 138 -67.28 -12.78 -45.13
N ILE A 139 -66.46 -13.85 -45.21
CA ILE A 139 -66.34 -14.87 -46.31
C ILE A 139 -66.13 -14.21 -47.70
N ASN A 140 -65.12 -14.43 -48.57
CA ASN A 140 -64.02 -15.40 -48.77
C ASN A 140 -63.08 -14.89 -49.94
N PRO A 141 -62.04 -15.63 -50.39
CA PRO A 141 -60.69 -15.11 -50.67
C PRO A 141 -60.26 -15.12 -52.14
N ALA A 142 -59.12 -14.47 -52.46
CA ALA A 142 -58.24 -14.89 -53.56
C ALA A 142 -56.84 -14.24 -53.50
N GLY A 143 -55.80 -15.07 -53.38
CA GLY A 143 -54.66 -15.01 -54.31
C GLY A 143 -53.31 -14.42 -53.86
N LYS A 144 -52.35 -15.36 -53.70
CA LYS A 144 -50.91 -15.29 -54.10
C LYS A 144 -49.86 -14.71 -53.12
N SER A 145 -49.20 -15.64 -52.44
CA SER A 145 -47.77 -15.66 -52.04
C SER A 145 -46.87 -15.96 -53.28
N PRO A 146 -45.51 -16.04 -53.23
CA PRO A 146 -44.61 -16.08 -52.04
C PRO A 146 -43.23 -15.38 -52.21
N SER A 147 -42.34 -15.66 -51.24
CA SER A 147 -40.87 -15.44 -51.11
C SER A 147 -40.49 -14.22 -50.23
N SER A 148 -39.57 -14.28 -49.27
CA SER A 148 -38.53 -15.26 -48.90
C SER A 148 -38.16 -15.10 -47.41
N ALA A 149 -37.67 -16.20 -46.83
CA ALA A 149 -37.06 -16.36 -45.49
C ALA A 149 -35.85 -15.43 -45.23
N LYS A 150 -35.26 -15.26 -44.04
CA LYS A 150 -35.15 -16.09 -42.83
C LYS A 150 -34.55 -15.26 -41.67
N SER A 151 -34.84 -15.68 -40.45
CA SER A 151 -34.36 -15.18 -39.14
C SER A 151 -32.83 -15.08 -38.99
N ILE A 152 -32.37 -14.23 -38.06
CA ILE A 152 -31.68 -14.60 -36.81
C ILE A 152 -31.69 -13.41 -35.83
N ASN A 153 -31.86 -13.80 -34.57
CA ASN A 153 -31.89 -13.07 -33.30
C ASN A 153 -30.48 -12.58 -32.89
N GLU A 154 -30.34 -11.38 -32.33
CA GLU A 154 -29.35 -11.16 -31.27
C GLU A 154 -29.68 -9.95 -30.40
N GLN A 155 -29.55 -10.21 -29.10
CA GLN A 155 -29.59 -9.27 -28.00
C GLN A 155 -28.36 -8.35 -28.10
N ASN A 156 -28.50 -7.05 -27.82
CA ASN A 156 -27.58 -6.43 -26.86
C ASN A 156 -28.14 -5.14 -26.26
N TYR A 157 -27.90 -5.04 -24.97
CA TYR A 157 -28.03 -3.86 -24.15
C TYR A 157 -26.97 -2.83 -24.51
N ASP A 158 -27.18 -1.65 -23.94
CA ASP A 158 -26.18 -0.65 -23.59
C ASP A 158 -26.03 0.53 -24.56
N SER A 159 -26.54 1.68 -24.11
CA SER A 159 -25.74 2.89 -23.93
C SER A 159 -26.65 4.02 -23.44
N GLN A 160 -26.29 4.59 -22.30
CA GLN A 160 -26.69 5.94 -21.93
C GLN A 160 -26.32 6.95 -23.04
N PRO A 161 -26.98 8.13 -23.04
CA PRO A 161 -26.14 9.32 -22.96
C PRO A 161 -26.70 10.37 -21.99
N THR A 162 -25.83 10.78 -21.07
CA THR A 162 -25.81 12.11 -20.47
C THR A 162 -25.76 13.18 -21.56
N LYS A 163 -26.71 14.12 -21.59
CA LYS A 163 -26.45 15.50 -22.09
C LYS A 163 -27.32 16.54 -21.38
N ASN A 164 -26.59 17.47 -20.77
CA ASN A 164 -27.00 18.80 -20.34
C ASN A 164 -27.92 19.48 -21.37
N ILE A 165 -29.01 20.07 -20.87
CA ILE A 165 -29.81 21.05 -21.59
C ILE A 165 -29.63 22.38 -20.87
N SER A 166 -28.85 23.26 -21.48
CA SER A 166 -28.85 24.68 -21.22
C SER A 166 -29.86 25.36 -22.15
N ASN A 167 -30.75 26.10 -21.51
CA ASN A 167 -31.70 27.11 -21.99
C ASN A 167 -31.44 27.69 -23.39
N GLU A 168 -32.41 27.55 -24.30
CA GLU A 168 -32.84 28.62 -25.20
C GLU A 168 -34.35 28.52 -25.43
N GLU A 169 -35.02 29.66 -25.23
CA GLU A 169 -36.42 29.96 -25.52
C GLU A 169 -36.78 29.79 -27.01
N PRO A 170 -38.04 29.44 -27.34
CA PRO A 170 -38.64 29.86 -28.59
C PRO A 170 -39.87 30.75 -28.36
N ASP A 171 -39.70 32.00 -28.75
CA ASP A 171 -40.74 32.94 -29.17
C ASP A 171 -41.38 32.45 -30.49
N ALA A 172 -42.63 32.02 -30.44
CA ALA A 172 -43.55 31.99 -31.59
C ALA A 172 -45.01 31.76 -31.14
N SER A 173 -45.83 32.75 -31.47
CA SER A 173 -47.30 32.88 -31.50
C SER A 173 -48.20 31.64 -31.35
N PRO A 174 -49.39 31.80 -30.73
CA PRO A 174 -50.32 30.70 -30.46
C PRO A 174 -51.10 30.34 -31.73
N GLU A 175 -50.82 29.19 -32.33
CA GLU A 175 -51.81 28.50 -33.15
C GLU A 175 -52.87 27.91 -32.22
N CYS A 176 -54.05 28.52 -32.24
CA CYS A 176 -55.28 27.99 -31.68
C CYS A 176 -55.62 26.66 -32.36
N ASN A 177 -55.11 25.57 -31.79
CA ASN A 177 -55.54 24.23 -32.13
C ASN A 177 -56.83 23.97 -31.33
N ASP A 178 -57.98 24.34 -31.89
CA ASP A 178 -59.29 23.85 -31.47
C ASP A 178 -59.35 22.35 -31.78
N GLN A 179 -58.68 21.58 -30.94
CA GLN A 179 -58.89 20.15 -30.85
C GLN A 179 -60.05 19.98 -29.89
N GLU A 180 -61.24 19.73 -30.45
CA GLU A 180 -62.36 19.15 -29.73
C GLU A 180 -61.86 17.84 -29.10
N THR A 181 -61.40 17.92 -27.86
CA THR A 181 -61.18 16.75 -27.02
C THR A 181 -62.55 16.18 -26.71
N ASP A 182 -62.84 15.05 -27.35
CA ASP A 182 -63.84 14.08 -26.94
C ASP A 182 -63.86 14.00 -25.41
N ASP A 183 -64.95 14.49 -24.82
CA ASP A 183 -65.24 14.59 -23.37
C ASP A 183 -65.49 13.20 -22.74
N SER A 184 -64.92 12.16 -23.34
CA SER A 184 -64.89 10.81 -22.82
C SER A 184 -63.86 10.73 -21.70
N GLU A 185 -64.31 11.06 -20.48
CA GLU A 185 -63.73 10.75 -19.17
C GLU A 185 -62.49 9.82 -19.26
N THR A 186 -61.31 10.41 -19.40
CA THR A 186 -60.07 9.63 -19.46
C THR A 186 -59.78 9.18 -18.04
N GLN A 187 -60.10 7.92 -17.72
CA GLN A 187 -59.91 7.35 -16.39
C GLN A 187 -58.47 7.56 -15.91
N LEU A 188 -58.27 8.46 -14.94
CA LEU A 188 -56.96 8.76 -14.35
C LEU A 188 -56.37 7.48 -13.73
N TYR A 189 -55.06 7.27 -13.91
CA TYR A 189 -54.34 6.14 -13.31
C TYR A 189 -54.39 6.19 -11.78
N PHE A 190 -54.24 7.40 -11.23
CA PHE A 190 -54.33 7.65 -9.80
C PHE A 190 -55.78 7.95 -9.40
N GLN A 191 -56.41 7.03 -8.67
CA GLN A 191 -57.79 7.18 -8.19
C GLN A 191 -57.87 7.71 -6.77
N THR A 192 -56.78 7.58 -6.00
CA THR A 192 -56.71 8.06 -4.61
C THR A 192 -55.35 8.72 -4.39
N PRO A 193 -55.28 9.89 -3.72
CA PRO A 193 -54.01 10.59 -3.46
C PRO A 193 -52.96 9.72 -2.75
N GLN A 194 -53.42 8.75 -1.95
CA GLN A 194 -52.56 7.81 -1.23
C GLN A 194 -51.69 6.97 -2.17
N GLN A 195 -52.18 6.59 -3.36
CA GLN A 195 -51.44 5.74 -4.30
C GLN A 195 -50.12 6.39 -4.75
N LEU A 196 -50.12 7.71 -4.92
CA LEU A 196 -48.92 8.45 -5.30
C LEU A 196 -47.94 8.55 -4.13
N LEU A 197 -48.45 8.78 -2.92
CA LEU A 197 -47.63 8.80 -1.70
C LEU A 197 -46.99 7.44 -1.42
N ASP A 198 -47.74 6.35 -1.66
CA ASP A 198 -47.24 4.99 -1.48
C ASP A 198 -46.12 4.68 -2.48
N ILE A 199 -46.23 5.13 -3.75
CA ILE A 199 -45.16 5.00 -4.75
C ILE A 199 -43.93 5.82 -4.34
N PHE A 200 -44.10 7.04 -3.81
CA PHE A 200 -42.98 7.82 -3.31
C PHE A 200 -42.32 7.18 -2.09
N ALA A 201 -43.10 6.63 -1.16
CA ALA A 201 -42.57 5.90 -0.01
C ALA A 201 -41.79 4.65 -0.47
N GLU A 202 -42.31 3.91 -1.45
CA GLU A 202 -41.63 2.75 -2.04
C GLU A 202 -40.34 3.17 -2.78
N LEU A 203 -40.36 4.30 -3.50
CA LEU A 203 -39.16 4.85 -4.15
C LEU A 203 -38.13 5.33 -3.12
N GLU A 204 -38.56 5.94 -2.03
CA GLU A 204 -37.69 6.33 -0.91
C GLU A 204 -37.07 5.09 -0.26
N GLU A 205 -37.86 4.06 0.02
CA GLU A 205 -37.38 2.78 0.57
C GLU A 205 -36.38 2.11 -0.39
N ASN A 206 -36.70 2.05 -1.69
CA ASN A 206 -35.81 1.50 -2.71
C ASN A 206 -34.50 2.29 -2.84
N ASN A 207 -34.57 3.62 -2.82
CA ASN A 207 -33.38 4.47 -2.87
C ASN A 207 -32.52 4.29 -1.61
N LEU A 208 -33.13 4.18 -0.43
CA LEU A 208 -32.43 3.89 0.82
C LEU A 208 -31.77 2.51 0.77
N ALA A 209 -32.47 1.49 0.27
CA ALA A 209 -31.92 0.15 0.09
C ALA A 209 -30.74 0.13 -0.89
N LEU A 210 -30.82 0.89 -1.99
CA LEU A 210 -29.71 1.06 -2.94
C LEU A 210 -28.50 1.73 -2.28
N ILE A 211 -28.71 2.80 -1.52
CA ILE A 211 -27.63 3.48 -0.79
C ILE A 211 -26.97 2.52 0.20
N GLN A 212 -27.76 1.76 0.96
CA GLN A 212 -27.23 0.78 1.90
C GLN A 212 -26.44 -0.32 1.17
N ASN A 213 -26.95 -0.84 0.05
CA ASN A 213 -26.23 -1.85 -0.73
C ASN A 213 -24.91 -1.29 -1.30
N CYS A 214 -24.90 -0.03 -1.77
CA CYS A 214 -23.68 0.64 -2.19
C CYS A 214 -22.67 0.76 -1.04
N GLN A 215 -23.12 1.10 0.18
CA GLN A 215 -22.24 1.19 1.35
C GLN A 215 -21.69 -0.18 1.77
N GLU A 216 -22.54 -1.20 1.82
CA GLU A 216 -22.11 -2.57 2.15
C GLU A 216 -21.11 -3.10 1.11
N THR A 217 -21.38 -2.88 -0.18
CA THR A 217 -20.44 -3.28 -1.25
C THR A 217 -19.14 -2.47 -1.20
N GLU A 218 -19.19 -1.18 -0.87
CA GLU A 218 -18.00 -0.35 -0.64
C GLU A 218 -17.18 -0.87 0.54
N GLU A 219 -17.79 -1.20 1.68
CA GLU A 219 -17.12 -1.77 2.85
C GLU A 219 -16.43 -3.10 2.51
N THR A 220 -17.13 -4.01 1.80
CA THR A 220 -16.52 -5.28 1.37
C THR A 220 -15.33 -5.07 0.44
N LEU A 221 -15.40 -4.05 -0.44
CA LEU A 221 -14.32 -3.71 -1.35
C LEU A 221 -13.12 -3.14 -0.59
N GLU A 222 -13.34 -2.29 0.41
CA GLU A 222 -12.29 -1.79 1.30
C GLU A 222 -11.64 -2.89 2.13
N GLU A 223 -12.43 -3.84 2.65
CA GLU A 223 -11.91 -5.01 3.34
C GLU A 223 -11.06 -5.89 2.41
N LEU A 224 -11.51 -6.13 1.17
CA LEU A 224 -10.74 -6.88 0.18
C LEU A 224 -9.44 -6.16 -0.19
N LYS A 225 -9.47 -4.84 -0.39
CA LYS A 225 -8.26 -4.03 -0.62
C LYS A 225 -7.27 -4.16 0.53
N ARG A 226 -7.75 -4.08 1.78
CA ARG A 226 -6.93 -4.25 2.98
C ARG A 226 -6.31 -5.64 3.03
N LYS A 227 -7.08 -6.69 2.74
CA LYS A 227 -6.57 -8.08 2.68
C LYS A 227 -5.51 -8.24 1.60
N ILE A 228 -5.69 -7.63 0.43
CA ILE A 228 -4.69 -7.66 -0.64
C ILE A 228 -3.39 -7.04 -0.15
N LEU A 229 -3.43 -5.81 0.41
CA LEU A 229 -2.24 -5.13 0.93
C LEU A 229 -1.55 -5.95 2.04
N GLU A 230 -2.31 -6.53 2.96
CA GLU A 230 -1.76 -7.41 4.00
C GLU A 230 -1.09 -8.65 3.41
N THR A 231 -1.71 -9.29 2.40
CA THR A 231 -1.11 -10.44 1.73
C THR A 231 0.12 -10.07 0.91
N GLU A 232 0.13 -8.92 0.26
CA GLU A 232 1.28 -8.39 -0.48
C GLU A 232 2.46 -8.15 0.47
N ASP A 233 2.23 -7.51 1.62
CA ASP A 233 3.27 -7.28 2.62
C ASP A 233 3.79 -8.60 3.22
N ARG A 234 2.90 -9.55 3.52
CA ARG A 234 3.31 -10.89 3.97
C ARG A 234 4.16 -11.61 2.92
N MET A 235 3.74 -11.62 1.66
CA MET A 235 4.48 -12.26 0.57
C MET A 235 5.83 -11.57 0.32
N GLU A 236 5.90 -10.25 0.43
CA GLU A 236 7.15 -9.49 0.28
C GLU A 236 8.12 -9.83 1.42
N ASN A 237 7.64 -9.90 2.66
CA ASN A 237 8.44 -10.31 3.82
C ASN A 237 8.97 -11.75 3.68
N GLU A 238 8.12 -12.69 3.24
CA GLU A 238 8.52 -14.07 2.94
C GLU A 238 9.57 -14.12 1.81
N THR A 239 9.35 -13.33 0.75
CA THR A 239 10.30 -13.22 -0.38
C THR A 239 11.64 -12.66 0.06
N GLN A 240 11.66 -11.63 0.91
CA GLN A 240 12.89 -11.07 1.46
C GLN A 240 13.63 -12.05 2.36
N SER A 241 12.91 -12.81 3.19
CA SER A 241 13.50 -13.87 4.02
C SER A 241 14.13 -14.96 3.15
N LEU A 242 13.41 -15.44 2.12
CA LEU A 242 13.94 -16.44 1.18
C LEU A 242 15.16 -15.92 0.42
N LYS A 243 15.13 -14.68 -0.08
CA LYS A 243 16.30 -14.03 -0.71
C LYS A 243 17.48 -13.93 0.26
N HIS A 244 17.24 -13.67 1.54
CA HIS A 244 18.31 -13.66 2.54
C HIS A 244 18.89 -15.05 2.75
N GLN A 245 18.06 -16.08 2.87
CA GLN A 245 18.50 -17.48 2.98
C GLN A 245 19.31 -17.92 1.76
N ILE A 246 18.88 -17.55 0.55
CA ILE A 246 19.63 -17.82 -0.69
C ILE A 246 21.02 -17.20 -0.61
N ARG A 247 21.13 -15.91 -0.24
CA ARG A 247 22.44 -15.25 -0.11
C ARG A 247 23.36 -15.94 0.90
N LEU A 248 22.82 -16.40 2.02
CA LEU A 248 23.61 -17.13 3.02
C LEU A 248 24.08 -18.50 2.49
N LEU A 249 23.22 -19.20 1.74
CA LEU A 249 23.59 -20.46 1.10
C LEU A 249 24.62 -20.25 0.01
N GLU A 250 24.48 -19.22 -0.82
CA GLU A 250 25.48 -18.82 -1.83
C GLU A 250 26.85 -18.54 -1.20
N GLU A 251 26.89 -17.76 -0.11
CA GLU A 251 28.14 -17.50 0.63
C GLU A 251 28.74 -18.79 1.24
N SER A 252 27.89 -19.71 1.71
CA SER A 252 28.36 -21.01 2.22
C SER A 252 28.89 -21.91 1.11
N ILE A 253 28.28 -21.87 -0.08
CA ILE A 253 28.74 -22.60 -1.26
C ILE A 253 30.09 -22.06 -1.70
N GLU A 254 30.24 -20.74 -1.82
CA GLU A 254 31.51 -20.09 -2.19
C GLU A 254 32.64 -20.49 -1.23
N LYS A 255 32.41 -20.43 0.08
CA LYS A 255 33.39 -20.86 1.09
C LYS A 255 33.75 -22.34 0.99
N GLU A 256 32.81 -23.19 0.58
CA GLU A 256 33.06 -24.63 0.43
C GLU A 256 33.78 -24.93 -0.90
N GLU A 257 33.45 -24.21 -1.98
CA GLU A 257 34.15 -24.25 -3.25
C GLU A 257 35.61 -23.80 -3.10
N ASP A 258 35.89 -22.74 -2.35
CA ASP A 258 37.24 -22.30 -2.02
C ASP A 258 38.04 -23.38 -1.27
N LYS A 259 37.41 -24.04 -0.28
CA LYS A 259 38.04 -25.17 0.43
C LYS A 259 38.28 -26.36 -0.50
N ALA A 260 37.32 -26.69 -1.35
CA ALA A 260 37.45 -27.76 -2.32
C ALA A 260 38.59 -27.48 -3.29
N SER A 261 38.71 -26.24 -3.79
CA SER A 261 39.80 -25.79 -4.65
C SER A 261 41.16 -25.89 -3.95
N LEU A 262 41.26 -25.42 -2.70
CA LEU A 262 42.49 -25.51 -1.90
C LEU A 262 42.92 -26.96 -1.67
N LEU A 263 41.96 -27.84 -1.35
CA LEU A 263 42.22 -29.27 -1.17
C LEU A 263 42.61 -29.95 -2.49
N GLU A 264 42.02 -29.56 -3.61
CA GLU A 264 42.39 -30.05 -4.93
C GLU A 264 43.82 -29.64 -5.28
N GLU A 265 44.20 -28.39 -5.07
CA GLU A 265 45.58 -27.91 -5.27
C GLU A 265 46.56 -28.67 -4.38
N ARG A 266 46.23 -28.83 -3.09
CA ARG A 266 47.05 -29.61 -2.15
C ARG A 266 47.18 -31.07 -2.56
N SER A 267 46.08 -31.69 -3.01
CA SER A 267 46.07 -33.07 -3.50
C SER A 267 46.90 -33.20 -4.77
N LYS A 268 46.81 -32.25 -5.71
CA LYS A 268 47.66 -32.18 -6.91
C LYS A 268 49.13 -32.04 -6.54
N MET A 269 49.47 -31.17 -5.57
CA MET A 269 50.85 -31.03 -5.08
C MET A 269 51.37 -32.34 -4.47
N PHE A 270 50.54 -33.04 -3.68
CA PHE A 270 50.93 -34.30 -3.05
C PHE A 270 51.02 -35.47 -4.04
N SER A 271 50.10 -35.54 -5.01
CA SER A 271 50.06 -36.57 -6.05
C SER A 271 51.11 -36.35 -7.14
N SER A 272 51.36 -35.09 -7.51
CA SER A 272 52.49 -34.70 -8.38
C SER A 272 53.83 -34.87 -7.66
N GLY A 273 53.82 -34.93 -6.32
CA GLY A 273 54.96 -35.19 -5.45
C GLY A 273 55.27 -36.68 -5.22
N GLY A 274 55.01 -37.56 -6.20
CA GLY A 274 55.35 -39.00 -6.16
C GLY A 274 56.82 -39.33 -5.82
N VAL A 275 57.68 -38.31 -5.71
CA VAL A 275 59.08 -38.35 -5.27
C VAL A 275 59.23 -38.92 -3.84
N GLY A 276 58.19 -38.86 -3.00
CA GLY A 276 58.21 -39.45 -1.65
C GLY A 276 58.10 -40.98 -1.63
N GLY A 277 57.23 -41.55 -2.47
CA GLY A 277 56.96 -42.99 -2.48
C GLY A 277 58.14 -43.82 -3.00
N GLU A 278 58.79 -43.36 -4.06
CA GLU A 278 59.95 -44.04 -4.62
C GLU A 278 61.17 -44.00 -3.68
N SER A 279 61.40 -42.88 -3.00
CA SER A 279 62.49 -42.74 -2.04
C SER A 279 62.28 -43.62 -0.80
N GLN A 280 61.04 -43.73 -0.32
CA GLN A 280 60.68 -44.63 0.77
C GLN A 280 60.79 -46.11 0.37
N HIS A 281 60.39 -46.47 -0.85
CA HIS A 281 60.54 -47.84 -1.35
C HIS A 281 62.01 -48.24 -1.45
N LYS A 282 62.88 -47.36 -1.99
CA LYS A 282 64.34 -47.59 -2.03
C LYS A 282 64.92 -47.81 -0.64
N THR A 283 64.52 -46.97 0.33
CA THR A 283 64.97 -47.11 1.72
C THR A 283 64.52 -48.44 2.32
N LEU A 284 63.29 -48.87 2.03
CA LEU A 284 62.74 -50.14 2.49
C LEU A 284 63.47 -51.34 1.87
N ASP A 285 63.82 -51.26 0.59
CA ASP A 285 64.63 -52.27 -0.09
C ASP A 285 66.04 -52.37 0.51
N GLU A 286 66.69 -51.24 0.79
CA GLU A 286 68.00 -51.18 1.44
C GLU A 286 67.98 -51.80 2.85
N LEU A 287 66.96 -51.48 3.64
CA LEU A 287 66.77 -52.05 4.97
C LEU A 287 66.53 -53.56 4.89
N ASN A 288 65.67 -54.02 3.98
CA ASN A 288 65.40 -55.44 3.77
C ASN A 288 66.68 -56.19 3.35
N HIS A 289 67.48 -55.59 2.47
CA HIS A 289 68.78 -56.14 2.09
C HIS A 289 69.71 -56.27 3.30
N LYS A 290 69.81 -55.24 4.14
CA LYS A 290 70.67 -55.26 5.32
C LYS A 290 70.22 -56.27 6.37
N VAL A 291 68.91 -56.43 6.57
CA VAL A 291 68.35 -57.48 7.44
C VAL A 291 68.73 -58.87 6.91
N LYS A 292 68.66 -59.10 5.59
CA LYS A 292 69.11 -60.36 4.97
C LYS A 292 70.60 -60.62 5.20
N GLU A 293 71.45 -59.59 5.07
CA GLU A 293 72.88 -59.72 5.34
C GLU A 293 73.18 -60.12 6.80
N VAL A 294 72.52 -59.47 7.76
CA VAL A 294 72.68 -59.77 9.20
C VAL A 294 72.18 -61.17 9.51
N TYR A 295 71.00 -61.54 9.01
CA TYR A 295 70.43 -62.88 9.18
C TYR A 295 71.37 -63.97 8.66
N LYS A 296 71.93 -63.79 7.45
CA LYS A 296 72.90 -64.72 6.86
C LYS A 296 74.17 -64.87 7.71
N LYS A 297 74.68 -63.78 8.30
CA LYS A 297 75.88 -63.82 9.16
C LYS A 297 75.62 -64.46 10.53
N CYS A 298 74.45 -64.20 11.13
CA CYS A 298 74.16 -64.60 12.51
C CYS A 298 73.52 -65.99 12.64
N VAL A 299 72.68 -66.38 11.67
CA VAL A 299 71.86 -67.62 11.74
C VAL A 299 72.24 -68.62 10.64
N GLY A 300 72.66 -68.14 9.46
CA GLY A 300 73.05 -68.96 8.31
C GLY A 300 72.03 -68.89 7.15
N ASP A 301 72.27 -69.66 6.08
CA ASP A 301 71.35 -69.72 4.93
C ASP A 301 70.13 -70.60 5.28
N GLY A 302 69.10 -69.98 5.88
CA GLY A 302 67.76 -70.55 6.05
C GLY A 302 66.85 -70.23 4.85
N ASP A 303 65.79 -71.03 4.65
CA ASP A 303 64.92 -71.01 3.47
C ASP A 303 64.58 -69.59 2.96
N SER A 304 64.83 -69.36 1.67
CA SER A 304 64.69 -68.07 0.97
C SER A 304 63.30 -67.41 1.01
N ASN A 305 62.32 -68.04 1.68
CA ASN A 305 60.93 -67.58 1.78
C ASN A 305 60.63 -66.88 3.12
N LEU A 306 61.65 -66.60 3.95
CA LEU A 306 61.45 -65.96 5.24
C LEU A 306 61.18 -64.45 5.10
N SER A 307 60.09 -63.97 5.71
CA SER A 307 59.75 -62.54 5.77
C SER A 307 60.78 -61.74 6.59
N THR A 308 60.94 -60.45 6.30
CA THR A 308 61.87 -59.55 7.03
C THR A 308 61.65 -59.56 8.54
N LEU A 309 60.39 -59.59 8.98
CA LEU A 309 60.05 -59.69 10.40
C LEU A 309 60.47 -61.04 11.01
N GLN A 310 60.31 -62.13 10.25
CA GLN A 310 60.70 -63.46 10.70
C GLN A 310 62.23 -63.61 10.75
N MET A 311 62.96 -63.00 9.81
CA MET A 311 64.43 -62.91 9.85
C MET A 311 64.89 -62.16 11.10
N LEU A 312 64.28 -61.01 11.42
CA LEU A 312 64.60 -60.24 12.62
C LEU A 312 64.31 -61.03 13.90
N THR A 313 63.13 -61.66 13.98
CA THR A 313 62.74 -62.49 15.14
C THR A 313 63.77 -63.61 15.39
N ASN A 314 64.26 -64.25 14.32
CA ASN A 314 65.28 -65.29 14.45
C ASN A 314 66.65 -64.73 14.89
N VAL A 315 67.02 -63.54 14.43
CA VAL A 315 68.24 -62.84 14.89
C VAL A 315 68.11 -62.49 16.37
N GLU A 316 66.96 -61.99 16.81
CA GLU A 316 66.67 -61.66 18.20
C GLU A 316 66.77 -62.91 19.10
N ASN A 317 66.10 -64.00 18.73
CA ASN A 317 66.20 -65.27 19.46
C ASN A 317 67.65 -65.78 19.54
N LYS A 318 68.43 -65.62 18.47
CA LYS A 318 69.84 -66.00 18.46
C LYS A 318 70.68 -65.13 19.40
N LEU A 319 70.41 -63.83 19.45
CA LEU A 319 71.08 -62.91 20.36
C LEU A 319 70.74 -63.22 21.82
N GLU A 320 69.47 -63.47 22.12
CA GLU A 320 69.03 -63.84 23.47
C GLU A 320 69.71 -65.13 23.93
N HIS A 321 69.74 -66.17 23.09
CA HIS A 321 70.46 -67.40 23.39
C HIS A 321 71.97 -67.20 23.61
N LEU A 322 72.61 -66.29 22.86
CA LEU A 322 74.02 -65.94 23.09
C LEU A 322 74.22 -65.21 24.41
N PHE A 323 73.30 -64.32 24.81
CA PHE A 323 73.35 -63.66 26.10
C PHE A 323 73.15 -64.64 27.25
N GLU A 324 72.17 -65.54 27.19
CA GLU A 324 72.01 -66.62 28.16
C GLU A 324 73.29 -67.46 28.28
N THR A 325 73.90 -67.82 27.14
CA THR A 325 75.15 -68.57 27.12
C THR A 325 76.28 -67.80 27.82
N ILE A 326 76.37 -66.48 27.62
CA ILE A 326 77.36 -65.62 28.26
C ILE A 326 77.12 -65.54 29.77
N GLU A 327 75.86 -65.36 30.20
CA GLU A 327 75.49 -65.27 31.62
C GLU A 327 75.69 -66.61 32.36
N MET A 328 75.46 -67.73 31.67
CA MET A 328 75.67 -69.07 32.22
C MET A 328 77.15 -69.51 32.22
N MET A 329 78.08 -68.70 31.70
CA MET A 329 79.50 -69.05 31.74
C MET A 329 80.00 -69.08 33.19
N PRO A 330 80.67 -70.16 33.61
CA PRO A 330 81.18 -70.27 34.97
C PRO A 330 82.24 -69.20 35.23
N ALA A 331 82.03 -68.41 36.29
CA ALA A 331 82.89 -67.29 36.69
C ALA A 331 84.37 -67.68 36.79
N ASP A 332 84.67 -68.89 37.26
CA ASP A 332 86.04 -69.41 37.37
C ASP A 332 86.76 -69.49 36.01
N LYS A 333 86.06 -69.90 34.95
CA LYS A 333 86.65 -69.98 33.60
C LYS A 333 86.83 -68.59 32.99
N VAL A 334 85.91 -67.66 33.26
CA VAL A 334 86.00 -66.27 32.82
C VAL A 334 87.18 -65.58 33.50
N GLU A 335 87.32 -65.70 34.82
CA GLU A 335 88.43 -65.14 35.58
C GLU A 335 89.79 -65.72 35.13
N GLN A 336 89.84 -67.03 34.81
CA GLN A 336 91.03 -67.64 34.24
C GLN A 336 91.36 -67.07 32.85
N ALA A 337 90.37 -66.92 31.97
CA ALA A 337 90.55 -66.34 30.64
C ALA A 337 90.99 -64.87 30.70
N GLU A 338 90.40 -64.08 31.60
CA GLU A 338 90.81 -62.69 31.88
C GLU A 338 92.25 -62.64 32.39
N LYS A 339 92.61 -63.47 33.37
CA LYS A 339 94.00 -63.56 33.87
C LYS A 339 94.98 -63.94 32.76
N ILE A 340 94.59 -64.83 31.84
CA ILE A 340 95.43 -65.21 30.69
C ILE A 340 95.57 -64.03 29.72
N LYS A 341 94.48 -63.37 29.33
CA LYS A 341 94.51 -62.23 28.40
C LYS A 341 95.24 -61.02 28.99
N GLU A 342 95.05 -60.75 30.27
CA GLU A 342 95.74 -59.68 30.99
C GLU A 342 97.24 -60.00 31.16
N LYS A 343 97.61 -61.27 31.41
CA LYS A 343 99.02 -61.70 31.38
C LYS A 343 99.62 -61.55 29.99
N GLU A 344 98.92 -61.98 28.94
CA GLU A 344 99.36 -61.85 27.54
C GLU A 344 99.59 -60.38 27.18
N ARG A 345 98.64 -59.49 27.52
CA ARG A 345 98.76 -58.05 27.31
C ARG A 345 99.96 -57.45 28.06
N ARG A 346 100.15 -57.79 29.34
CA ARG A 346 101.32 -57.33 30.12
C ARG A 346 102.62 -57.87 29.57
N GLN A 347 102.63 -59.10 29.09
CA GLN A 347 103.80 -59.72 28.50
C GLN A 347 104.19 -59.00 27.20
N ARG A 348 103.24 -58.77 26.28
CA ARG A 348 103.48 -57.99 25.06
C ARG A 348 104.03 -56.60 25.39
N LEU A 349 103.44 -55.89 26.35
CA LEU A 349 103.90 -54.54 26.72
C LEU A 349 105.30 -54.53 27.36
N ARG A 350 105.67 -55.59 28.09
CA ARG A 350 107.04 -55.74 28.64
C ARG A 350 108.04 -56.11 27.56
N GLU A 351 107.68 -57.01 26.66
CA GLU A 351 108.49 -57.42 25.52
C GLU A 351 108.78 -56.21 24.62
N GLU A 352 107.75 -55.44 24.25
CA GLU A 352 107.89 -54.17 23.51
C GLU A 352 108.81 -53.17 24.22
N LYS A 353 108.69 -53.02 25.55
CA LYS A 353 109.55 -52.11 26.33
C LYS A 353 111.01 -52.58 26.42
N MET A 354 111.22 -53.89 26.61
CA MET A 354 112.56 -54.48 26.66
C MET A 354 113.25 -54.41 25.30
N GLU A 355 112.51 -54.67 24.22
CA GLU A 355 112.99 -54.57 22.85
C GLU A 355 113.35 -53.12 22.49
N ALA A 356 112.52 -52.15 22.88
CA ALA A 356 112.83 -50.72 22.72
C ALA A 356 114.11 -50.30 23.46
N GLN A 357 114.33 -50.77 24.70
CA GLN A 357 115.57 -50.50 25.44
C GLN A 357 116.78 -51.18 24.80
N ARG A 358 116.62 -52.42 24.32
CA ARG A 358 117.67 -53.17 23.65
C ARG A 358 118.11 -52.46 22.37
N LEU A 359 117.17 -52.02 21.53
CA LEU A 359 117.46 -51.26 20.31
C LEU A 359 118.20 -49.97 20.63
N LEU A 360 117.76 -49.22 21.64
CA LEU A 360 118.45 -47.99 22.07
C LEU A 360 119.88 -48.26 22.56
N GLN A 361 120.09 -49.37 23.27
CA GLN A 361 121.42 -49.76 23.74
C GLN A 361 122.31 -50.24 22.59
N GLU A 362 121.78 -51.04 21.67
CA GLU A 362 122.45 -51.49 20.44
C GLU A 362 122.84 -50.29 19.58
N GLU A 363 121.96 -49.29 19.40
CA GLU A 363 122.25 -48.05 18.67
C GLU A 363 123.39 -47.27 19.33
N ARG A 364 123.38 -47.13 20.67
CA ARG A 364 124.47 -46.46 21.40
C ARG A 364 125.82 -47.17 21.22
N VAL A 365 125.82 -48.50 21.33
CA VAL A 365 127.03 -49.31 21.13
C VAL A 365 127.51 -49.23 19.68
N GLN A 366 126.61 -49.31 18.72
CA GLN A 366 126.92 -49.21 17.29
C GLN A 366 127.52 -47.84 16.96
N LYS A 367 126.93 -46.76 17.45
CA LYS A 367 127.45 -45.39 17.27
C LYS A 367 128.81 -45.19 17.94
N ALA A 368 129.04 -45.82 19.10
CA ALA A 368 130.35 -45.80 19.76
C ALA A 368 131.40 -46.58 18.96
N LEU A 369 131.03 -47.73 18.39
CA LEU A 369 131.88 -48.58 17.57
C LEU A 369 132.20 -47.92 16.23
N GLU A 370 131.23 -47.28 15.57
CA GLU A 370 131.43 -46.46 14.37
C GLU A 370 132.38 -45.29 14.65
N ARG A 371 132.21 -44.60 15.79
CA ARG A 371 133.15 -43.55 16.22
C ARG A 371 134.56 -44.09 16.46
N ALA A 372 134.70 -45.33 16.96
CA ALA A 372 135.99 -45.96 17.18
C ALA A 372 136.66 -46.44 15.87
N GLN A 373 135.87 -46.90 14.89
CA GLN A 373 136.34 -47.29 13.56
C GLN A 373 136.65 -46.10 12.66
N ALA A 374 135.99 -44.96 12.89
CA ALA A 374 136.23 -43.75 12.13
C ALA A 374 137.73 -43.39 12.18
N PRO A 375 138.38 -43.17 11.02
CA PRO A 375 139.80 -42.84 10.99
C PRO A 375 140.03 -41.56 11.80
N VAL A 376 140.95 -41.63 12.77
CA VAL A 376 141.32 -40.49 13.60
C VAL A 376 141.83 -39.37 12.69
N GLN A 377 141.02 -38.33 12.49
CA GLN A 377 141.42 -37.15 11.75
C GLN A 377 142.50 -36.40 12.54
N LYS A 378 143.75 -36.53 12.10
CA LYS A 378 144.86 -35.73 12.61
C LYS A 378 144.67 -34.29 12.12
N LYS A 379 144.37 -33.37 13.05
CA LYS A 379 144.35 -31.94 12.75
C LYS A 379 145.76 -31.49 12.39
N LEU A 380 145.99 -31.13 11.14
CA LEU A 380 147.23 -30.47 10.72
C LEU A 380 147.11 -28.98 11.09
N GLY A 381 147.85 -28.56 12.12
CA GLY A 381 147.96 -27.14 12.51
C GLY A 381 147.60 -26.81 13.96
N LYS A 382 148.00 -25.63 14.42
CA LYS A 382 147.70 -25.11 15.76
C LYS A 382 146.20 -24.84 15.90
N PRO A 383 145.50 -25.37 16.93
CA PRO A 383 144.08 -25.14 17.11
C PRO A 383 143.79 -23.66 17.38
N VAL A 384 142.81 -23.11 16.66
CA VAL A 384 142.33 -21.74 16.87
C VAL A 384 141.59 -21.69 18.22
N MET A 385 142.16 -20.98 19.19
CA MET A 385 141.50 -20.72 20.48
C MET A 385 140.39 -19.69 20.28
N TYR A 386 139.14 -20.13 20.42
CA TYR A 386 138.03 -19.22 20.66
C TYR A 386 138.24 -18.57 22.03
N ARG A 387 138.30 -17.23 22.05
CA ARG A 387 138.40 -16.45 23.28
C ARG A 387 137.07 -16.55 24.03
N SER A 388 137.12 -16.70 25.35
CA SER A 388 135.94 -16.73 26.21
C SER A 388 135.10 -15.46 26.02
N ALA A 389 133.83 -15.61 25.65
CA ALA A 389 132.86 -14.52 25.69
C ALA A 389 132.72 -14.02 27.15
N PRO A 390 132.67 -12.69 27.38
CA PRO A 390 132.59 -12.14 28.72
C PRO A 390 131.33 -12.61 29.47
N PRO A 391 131.40 -12.75 30.81
CA PRO A 391 130.32 -13.32 31.61
C PRO A 391 129.04 -12.49 31.47
N GLN A 392 128.01 -13.08 30.86
CA GLN A 392 126.70 -12.46 30.78
C GLN A 392 126.05 -12.46 32.17
N ARG A 393 125.66 -11.28 32.64
CA ARG A 393 124.83 -11.12 33.85
C ARG A 393 123.56 -11.94 33.66
N LYS A 394 123.30 -12.89 34.57
CA LYS A 394 122.07 -13.69 34.57
C LYS A 394 120.86 -12.76 34.61
N LYS A 395 120.22 -12.55 33.46
CA LYS A 395 118.90 -11.94 33.37
C LYS A 395 117.92 -12.97 33.94
N LYS A 396 117.26 -12.67 35.05
CA LYS A 396 116.16 -13.48 35.57
C LYS A 396 115.00 -13.35 34.58
N ARG A 397 114.86 -14.34 33.71
CA ARG A 397 113.80 -14.46 32.69
C ARG A 397 113.67 -15.95 32.36
N GLU A 398 112.55 -16.63 32.48
CA GLU A 398 111.22 -16.40 33.06
C GLU A 398 110.74 -17.81 33.46
N LEU A 399 110.08 -17.97 34.61
CA LEU A 399 109.48 -19.22 35.09
C LEU A 399 108.30 -19.72 34.22
N GLN A 400 108.10 -19.16 33.02
CA GLN A 400 106.94 -19.42 32.18
C GLN A 400 106.96 -20.84 31.58
N THR A 401 108.12 -21.38 31.21
CA THR A 401 108.18 -22.72 30.59
C THR A 401 107.83 -23.84 31.56
N LYS A 402 108.24 -23.72 32.84
CA LYS A 402 107.88 -24.71 33.86
C LYS A 402 106.42 -24.65 34.27
N LYS A 403 105.83 -23.46 34.32
CA LYS A 403 104.41 -23.30 34.65
C LYS A 403 103.50 -23.84 33.55
N GLN A 404 103.93 -23.72 32.30
CA GLN A 404 103.20 -24.25 31.14
C GLN A 404 103.30 -25.79 31.09
N GLU A 405 104.46 -26.36 31.41
CA GLU A 405 104.63 -27.81 31.55
C GLU A 405 103.80 -28.38 32.73
N GLU A 406 103.72 -27.66 33.87
CA GLU A 406 102.89 -28.07 35.02
C GLU A 406 101.38 -27.92 34.75
N GLU A 407 100.95 -26.87 34.04
CA GLU A 407 99.53 -26.69 33.62
C GLU A 407 99.10 -27.74 32.57
N ASP A 408 99.99 -28.11 31.64
CA ASP A 408 99.73 -29.16 30.65
C ASP A 408 99.68 -30.57 31.30
N GLU A 409 100.48 -30.83 32.35
CA GLU A 409 100.41 -32.06 33.12
C GLU A 409 99.14 -32.12 34.00
N GLU A 410 98.67 -31.01 34.56
CA GLU A 410 97.45 -30.93 35.38
C GLU A 410 96.16 -31.09 34.55
N TYR A 411 96.16 -30.62 33.28
CA TYR A 411 95.07 -30.82 32.32
C TYR A 411 94.94 -32.27 31.82
N PHE A 412 96.02 -33.06 31.86
CA PHE A 412 96.02 -34.44 31.36
C PHE A 412 95.69 -35.49 32.43
N TRP A 413 95.82 -35.13 33.72
CA TRP A 413 95.59 -36.03 34.86
C TRP A 413 94.44 -35.62 35.79
N SER A 414 93.74 -34.52 35.48
CA SER A 414 92.38 -34.22 35.99
C SER A 414 91.33 -34.75 35.03
#